data_AF-A0A961AMV6-F1
#
_entry.id   AF-A0A961AMV6-F1
#
_cell.length_a   1.000
_cell.length_b   1.000
_cell.length_c   1.000
_cell.angle_alpha   90.00
_cell.angle_beta   90.00
_cell.angle_gamma   90.00
#
_symmetry.space_group_name_H-M   'P 1'
#
loop_
_entity.id
_entity.type
_entity.pdbx_description
1 polymer ?
#
loop_
_entity_poly.entity_id
_entity_poly.type
_entity_poly.pdbx_seq_one_letter_code
_entity_poly.pdbx_strand_id
1 'polypeptide(L)'
;MPFPLAAQETASEHSFTANLDDVIDWAAPFDTTESHLAETWAQEGFKSSPLYSQRQQSGSDVLRIGEHPYRNISVALSALGGAARVVSGQLEFKDKALQNIALDLAPQPETTLLPALESRWPNAEKRHTPFVTSAGQTGSITVLRTPSARVTLTVFADQAPHLQVEKTGTAPTPITFRGKIGNRRTPDDASTTPDAAEDGFISVAELDFLLAGDRAWKIQPQDLDQRYAMEGREKPLHFEWLDSTHSRARFSRRPFSNVEVILTLCEGQIVAEEANLDFENDHLARVTLSVFNVGDSGEISTPAFEQIIRTCGRTLGQVLGVSPKEQRQQGRGPVAATVGWAWATPHTLALMEHNDLNAKNTGRRTGSPEFVRIKIASAEYKDWFLGIKRVGETSTTVSRAGLVNNVQHEANGDVVITNVPMVDQGPKGYCVVASCQRLFEYYHIAFDQHQLAQVVGTTADGGTLGSATEEGLDKIDSLFKTRFKSLISYRMDSRDREKLNADRFKKMIRDSIDQGIPLLWSLGLGQMREDPPLPQSGQISGGHMRLIIGYNDAQQRVIFSDSWGAGHEKKSADMRAAFACTHGLYSLTPRSY
;
A
#
# COMPACT_ATOMS: atom_id res chain seq x y z
N MET A 1 -1.51 34.52 17.29
CA MET A 1 -0.43 35.27 17.96
C MET A 1 -0.29 34.68 19.36
N PRO A 2 0.76 33.92 19.71
CA PRO A 2 0.98 33.63 21.12
C PRO A 2 1.52 34.91 21.75
N PHE A 3 0.79 35.42 22.75
CA PHE A 3 1.21 36.60 23.50
C PHE A 3 2.54 36.35 24.21
N PRO A 4 3.38 37.37 24.33
CA PRO A 4 4.77 37.23 24.71
C PRO A 4 4.93 36.84 26.18
N LEU A 5 6.00 36.07 26.44
CA LEU A 5 6.72 36.02 27.71
C LEU A 5 6.75 37.42 28.36
N ALA A 6 6.63 37.48 29.69
CA ALA A 6 6.61 38.73 30.43
C ALA A 6 7.70 39.71 29.93
N ALA A 7 7.33 40.98 29.80
CA ALA A 7 8.00 42.02 29.02
C ALA A 7 9.38 42.51 29.55
N GLN A 8 10.14 41.70 30.29
CA GLN A 8 11.51 41.99 30.70
C GLN A 8 12.26 40.66 30.86
N GLU A 9 13.00 40.24 29.83
CA GLU A 9 14.10 39.23 29.84
C GLU A 9 14.18 38.53 28.47
N THR A 10 14.46 39.28 27.40
CA THR A 10 14.67 38.70 26.06
C THR A 10 16.15 38.40 25.76
N ALA A 11 16.98 38.20 26.79
CA ALA A 11 18.43 37.98 26.62
C ALA A 11 19.05 36.91 27.54
N SER A 12 18.36 36.46 28.60
CA SER A 12 18.86 35.39 29.49
C SER A 12 18.48 34.02 28.93
N GLU A 13 19.48 33.14 28.82
CA GLU A 13 19.26 31.70 28.63
C GLU A 13 18.87 31.09 29.99
N HIS A 14 17.80 30.30 30.00
CA HIS A 14 17.38 29.56 31.20
C HIS A 14 17.54 28.06 30.95
N SER A 15 17.99 27.33 31.97
CA SER A 15 18.18 25.88 31.92
C SER A 15 17.39 25.20 33.03
N PHE A 16 16.64 24.17 32.69
CA PHE A 16 15.81 23.40 33.61
C PHE A 16 16.09 21.90 33.49
N THR A 17 15.74 21.15 34.53
CA THR A 17 15.66 19.69 34.51
C THR A 17 14.21 19.31 34.77
N ALA A 18 13.67 18.37 34.00
CA ALA A 18 12.31 17.89 34.16
C ALA A 18 12.24 16.38 33.89
N ASN A 19 11.29 15.71 34.55
CA ASN A 19 11.00 14.31 34.30
C ASN A 19 9.51 14.14 33.98
N LEU A 20 9.19 13.39 32.91
CA LEU A 20 7.81 13.06 32.58
C LEU A 20 7.16 12.17 33.65
N ASP A 21 7.94 11.40 34.40
CA ASP A 21 7.46 10.62 35.54
C ASP A 21 6.91 11.50 36.68
N ASP A 22 7.22 12.82 36.70
CA ASP A 22 6.67 13.75 37.69
C ASP A 22 5.21 14.14 37.39
N VAL A 23 4.79 14.02 36.12
CA VAL A 23 3.46 14.47 35.64
C VAL A 23 2.63 13.38 35.00
N ILE A 24 3.23 12.22 34.68
CA ILE A 24 2.56 11.08 34.07
C ILE A 24 2.72 9.86 34.98
N ASP A 25 1.60 9.36 35.49
CA ASP A 25 1.54 8.00 36.02
C ASP A 25 1.48 7.02 34.84
N TRP A 26 2.61 6.37 34.53
CA TRP A 26 2.68 5.42 33.42
C TRP A 26 1.74 4.21 33.57
N ALA A 27 1.26 3.88 34.77
CA ALA A 27 0.25 2.82 34.94
C ALA A 27 -1.15 3.26 34.43
N ALA A 28 -1.43 4.56 34.47
CA ALA A 28 -2.69 5.17 34.05
C ALA A 28 -2.46 6.54 33.37
N PRO A 29 -1.71 6.59 32.25
CA PRO A 29 -1.20 7.85 31.71
C PRO A 29 -2.33 8.80 31.30
N PHE A 30 -3.47 8.26 30.88
CA PHE A 30 -4.62 9.04 30.40
C PHE A 30 -5.53 9.58 31.50
N ASP A 31 -5.20 9.34 32.77
CA ASP A 31 -5.80 10.06 33.92
C ASP A 31 -5.13 11.44 34.11
N THR A 32 -4.01 11.69 33.44
CA THR A 32 -3.31 12.98 33.43
C THR A 32 -4.17 14.07 32.79
N THR A 33 -4.29 15.20 33.48
CA THR A 33 -4.99 16.39 32.99
C THR A 33 -4.03 17.51 32.66
N GLU A 34 -4.45 18.41 31.76
CA GLU A 34 -3.66 19.58 31.39
C GLU A 34 -3.38 20.48 32.62
N SER A 35 -4.35 20.60 33.53
CA SER A 35 -4.20 21.36 34.77
C SER A 35 -3.17 20.75 35.71
N HIS A 36 -3.19 19.43 35.90
CA HIS A 36 -2.18 18.75 36.72
C HIS A 36 -0.76 19.01 36.20
N LEU A 37 -0.58 18.90 34.89
CA LEU A 37 0.71 19.17 34.25
C LEU A 37 1.13 20.63 34.45
N ALA A 38 0.22 21.59 34.24
CA ALA A 38 0.51 23.02 34.41
C ALA A 38 0.90 23.39 35.86
N GLU A 39 0.26 22.77 36.85
CA GLU A 39 0.55 22.97 38.27
C GLU A 39 1.90 22.37 38.67
N THR A 40 2.17 21.11 38.31
CA THR A 40 3.41 20.41 38.67
C THR A 40 4.64 21.01 38.00
N TRP A 41 4.51 21.51 36.77
CA TRP A 41 5.59 22.11 36.00
C TRP A 41 5.63 23.64 36.05
N ALA A 42 4.92 24.27 37.00
CA ALA A 42 5.04 25.69 37.25
C ALA A 42 6.47 26.06 37.68
N GLN A 43 6.99 27.18 37.20
CA GLN A 43 8.33 27.68 37.54
C GLN A 43 8.23 29.10 38.11
N GLU A 44 8.96 29.35 39.19
CA GLU A 44 8.99 30.67 39.80
C GLU A 44 9.50 31.72 38.79
N GLY A 45 8.84 32.88 38.75
CA GLY A 45 9.16 33.94 37.79
C GLY A 45 8.48 33.80 36.41
N PHE A 46 7.78 32.69 36.14
CA PHE A 46 7.08 32.46 34.86
C PHE A 46 5.56 32.49 35.01
N LYS A 47 4.86 33.13 34.08
CA LYS A 47 3.37 33.20 34.05
C LYS A 47 2.72 31.89 33.57
N SER A 48 3.45 31.13 32.77
CA SER A 48 3.08 29.81 32.25
C SER A 48 4.34 28.96 32.28
N SER A 49 4.21 27.64 32.38
CA SER A 49 5.39 26.77 32.44
C SER A 49 6.34 27.03 31.25
N PRO A 50 7.64 27.25 31.49
CA PRO A 50 8.63 27.35 30.42
C PRO A 50 8.99 25.97 29.84
N LEU A 51 8.50 24.87 30.43
CA LEU A 51 8.89 23.50 30.07
C LEU A 51 8.16 22.95 28.83
N TYR A 52 7.13 23.65 28.35
CA TYR A 52 6.39 23.28 27.14
C TYR A 52 5.80 24.50 26.43
N SER A 53 5.53 24.36 25.14
CA SER A 53 4.73 25.31 24.36
C SER A 53 3.40 24.70 23.95
N GLN A 54 2.34 25.52 23.87
CA GLN A 54 0.99 25.06 23.56
C GLN A 54 0.55 25.53 22.18
N ARG A 55 -0.13 24.65 21.44
CA ARG A 55 -0.79 24.96 20.17
C ARG A 55 -2.14 24.26 20.10
N GLN A 56 -3.16 24.95 19.59
CA GLN A 56 -4.43 24.31 19.26
C GLN A 56 -4.35 23.65 17.89
N GLN A 57 -4.85 22.42 17.79
CA GLN A 57 -4.90 21.65 16.56
C GLN A 57 -6.20 20.85 16.50
N SER A 58 -7.07 21.15 15.53
CA SER A 58 -8.28 20.38 15.22
C SER A 58 -9.20 20.08 16.42
N GLY A 59 -9.29 21.01 17.39
CA GLY A 59 -10.10 20.84 18.60
C GLY A 59 -9.39 20.14 19.77
N SER A 60 -8.13 19.73 19.60
CA SER A 60 -7.22 19.26 20.65
C SER A 60 -6.23 20.36 21.06
N ASP A 61 -5.82 20.35 22.32
CA ASP A 61 -4.71 21.13 22.83
C ASP A 61 -3.43 20.27 22.76
N VAL A 62 -2.45 20.68 21.96
CA VAL A 62 -1.17 19.97 21.80
C VAL A 62 -0.07 20.73 22.53
N LEU A 63 0.54 20.08 23.52
CA LEU A 63 1.71 20.60 24.23
C LEU A 63 2.97 20.02 23.61
N ARG A 64 3.89 20.87 23.18
CA ARG A 64 5.22 20.49 22.69
C ARG A 64 6.23 20.59 23.82
N ILE A 65 6.91 19.47 24.06
CA ILE A 65 7.96 19.30 25.06
C ILE A 65 9.28 18.94 24.36
N GLY A 66 10.40 19.05 25.05
CA GLY A 66 11.70 18.66 24.52
C GLY A 66 12.82 19.53 25.06
N GLU A 67 13.99 19.43 24.45
CA GLU A 67 15.19 20.14 24.88
C GLU A 67 15.07 21.65 24.69
N HIS A 68 14.28 22.10 23.72
CA HIS A 68 14.10 23.51 23.38
C HIS A 68 12.62 23.85 23.13
N PRO A 69 11.78 23.91 24.18
CA PRO A 69 10.36 24.27 24.03
C PRO A 69 10.18 25.72 23.54
N TYR A 70 11.16 26.59 23.85
CA TYR A 70 11.26 27.96 23.38
C TYR A 70 12.71 28.28 23.02
N ARG A 71 12.94 29.34 22.22
CA ARG A 71 14.28 29.69 21.70
C ARG A 71 15.34 29.97 22.78
N ASN A 72 14.95 30.47 23.95
CA ASN A 72 15.84 30.86 25.05
C ASN A 72 15.77 29.92 26.26
N ILE A 73 15.09 28.79 26.12
CA ILE A 73 14.90 27.80 27.19
C ILE A 73 15.55 26.49 26.77
N SER A 74 16.38 25.93 27.65
CA SER A 74 16.93 24.58 27.54
C SER A 74 16.37 23.70 28.65
N VAL A 75 15.95 22.47 28.32
CA VAL A 75 15.42 21.52 29.30
C VAL A 75 16.15 20.18 29.16
N ALA A 76 16.79 19.72 30.24
CA ALA A 76 17.23 18.33 30.36
C ALA A 76 15.99 17.47 30.71
N LEU A 77 15.28 17.01 29.68
CA LEU A 77 14.04 16.26 29.81
C LEU A 77 14.30 14.75 29.79
N SER A 78 13.69 14.02 30.72
CA SER A 78 13.78 12.56 30.80
C SER A 78 12.41 11.92 31.03
N ALA A 79 12.35 10.60 30.83
CA ALA A 79 11.17 9.77 31.00
C ALA A 79 11.56 8.34 31.44
N LEU A 80 10.57 7.53 31.79
CA LEU A 80 10.72 6.13 32.18
C LEU A 80 11.70 5.95 33.35
N GLY A 81 11.54 6.77 34.39
CA GLY A 81 12.40 6.75 35.56
C GLY A 81 13.80 7.31 35.30
N GLY A 82 13.92 8.22 34.32
CA GLY A 82 15.19 8.82 33.91
C GLY A 82 16.00 7.99 32.92
N ALA A 83 15.54 6.78 32.57
CA ALA A 83 16.23 5.88 31.65
C ALA A 83 16.17 6.35 30.18
N ALA A 84 15.17 7.16 29.82
CA ALA A 84 15.00 7.69 28.48
C ALA A 84 15.20 9.20 28.47
N ARG A 85 16.24 9.70 27.80
CA ARG A 85 16.38 11.13 27.51
C ARG A 85 15.46 11.52 26.35
N VAL A 86 14.67 12.57 26.52
CA VAL A 86 13.70 13.05 25.52
C VAL A 86 14.27 14.26 24.79
N VAL A 87 14.36 14.17 23.46
CA VAL A 87 14.83 15.26 22.58
C VAL A 87 13.68 16.19 22.23
N SER A 88 12.56 15.61 21.80
CA SER A 88 11.32 16.30 21.47
C SER A 88 10.12 15.42 21.76
N GLY A 89 8.96 16.02 21.94
CA GLY A 89 7.73 15.26 22.07
C GLY A 89 6.48 16.12 22.03
N GLN A 90 5.33 15.44 21.99
CA GLN A 90 4.01 16.03 21.99
C GLN A 90 3.11 15.29 22.97
N LEU A 91 2.31 16.05 23.70
CA LEU A 91 1.22 15.58 24.54
C LEU A 91 -0.07 16.15 23.98
N GLU A 92 -0.98 15.29 23.53
CA GLU A 92 -2.26 15.72 22.98
C GLU A 92 -3.37 15.57 24.02
N PHE A 93 -4.05 16.67 24.31
CA PHE A 93 -5.20 16.73 25.21
C PHE A 93 -6.48 16.98 24.42
N LYS A 94 -7.51 16.23 24.78
CA LYS A 94 -8.88 16.46 24.32
C LYS A 94 -9.78 16.52 25.54
N ASP A 95 -10.64 17.54 25.59
CA ASP A 95 -11.49 17.80 26.75
C ASP A 95 -10.70 17.83 28.07
N LYS A 96 -9.48 18.40 28.02
CA LYS A 96 -8.51 18.52 29.13
C LYS A 96 -7.93 17.21 29.67
N ALA A 97 -8.24 16.07 29.06
CA ALA A 97 -7.66 14.77 29.36
C ALA A 97 -6.63 14.36 28.31
N LEU A 98 -5.51 13.80 28.75
CA LEU A 98 -4.47 13.29 27.86
C LEU A 98 -5.03 12.15 26.98
N GLN A 99 -4.72 12.18 25.69
CA GLN A 99 -5.14 11.16 24.72
C GLN A 99 -3.97 10.44 24.07
N ASN A 100 -2.84 11.13 23.92
CA ASN A 100 -1.69 10.64 23.18
C ASN A 100 -0.39 11.28 23.68
N ILE A 101 0.68 10.48 23.71
CA ILE A 101 2.05 10.88 24.03
C ILE A 101 2.95 10.40 22.88
N ALA A 102 3.69 11.31 22.25
CA ALA A 102 4.65 10.99 21.20
C ALA A 102 6.01 11.57 21.58
N LEU A 103 7.05 10.75 21.71
CA LEU A 103 8.39 11.17 22.16
C LEU A 103 9.47 10.71 21.19
N ASP A 104 10.31 11.64 20.77
CA ASP A 104 11.60 11.35 20.12
C ASP A 104 12.67 11.31 21.20
N LEU A 105 13.35 10.17 21.31
CA LEU A 105 14.33 9.90 22.35
C LEU A 105 15.75 10.13 21.83
N ALA A 106 16.68 10.46 22.71
CA ALA A 106 18.08 10.53 22.33
C ALA A 106 18.58 9.15 21.87
N PRO A 107 19.55 9.07 20.94
CA PRO A 107 20.12 7.78 20.51
C PRO A 107 20.61 6.94 21.69
N GLN A 108 19.96 5.80 21.89
CA GLN A 108 20.24 4.88 23.00
C GLN A 108 19.78 3.46 22.62
N PRO A 109 20.48 2.41 23.08
CA PRO A 109 20.21 1.06 22.62
C PRO A 109 18.88 0.52 23.17
N GLU A 110 18.23 -0.33 22.39
CA GLU A 110 16.98 -1.01 22.80
C GLU A 110 17.14 -1.76 24.14
N THR A 111 18.33 -2.30 24.40
CA THR A 111 18.66 -3.01 25.64
C THR A 111 18.57 -2.13 26.90
N THR A 112 18.57 -0.80 26.76
CA THR A 112 18.32 0.15 27.86
C THR A 112 16.84 0.52 27.95
N LEU A 113 16.22 0.79 26.81
CA LEU A 113 14.84 1.28 26.76
C LEU A 113 13.81 0.23 27.10
N LEU A 114 13.98 -0.98 26.56
CA LEU A 114 12.97 -2.02 26.65
C LEU A 114 12.74 -2.48 28.10
N PRO A 115 13.78 -2.71 28.93
CA PRO A 115 13.57 -3.01 30.35
C PRO A 115 12.90 -1.85 31.11
N ALA A 116 13.22 -0.60 30.78
CA ALA A 116 12.60 0.57 31.42
C ALA A 116 11.10 0.64 31.11
N LEU A 117 10.72 0.41 29.85
CA LEU A 117 9.33 0.25 29.41
C LEU A 117 8.63 -0.89 30.14
N GLU A 118 9.21 -2.08 30.15
CA GLU A 118 8.63 -3.26 30.83
C GLU A 118 8.44 -3.02 32.34
N SER A 119 9.32 -2.25 32.98
CA SER A 119 9.17 -1.90 34.40
C SER A 119 7.95 -1.01 34.68
N ARG A 120 7.55 -0.17 33.71
CA ARG A 120 6.35 0.67 33.79
C ARG A 120 5.07 -0.10 33.46
N TRP A 121 5.19 -1.16 32.66
CA TRP A 121 4.07 -1.99 32.24
C TRP A 121 4.36 -3.50 32.42
N PRO A 122 4.60 -3.98 33.65
CA PRO A 122 5.08 -5.34 33.89
C PRO A 122 4.08 -6.44 33.51
N ASN A 123 2.78 -6.10 33.45
CA ASN A 123 1.71 -7.03 33.11
C ASN A 123 1.18 -6.83 31.68
N ALA A 124 1.85 -6.01 30.86
CA ALA A 124 1.41 -5.78 29.50
C ALA A 124 1.64 -7.00 28.61
N GLU A 125 0.72 -7.22 27.68
CA GLU A 125 0.99 -8.13 26.57
C GLU A 125 2.03 -7.50 25.66
N LYS A 126 3.20 -8.13 25.56
CA LYS A 126 4.31 -7.68 24.73
C LYS A 126 4.31 -8.37 23.36
N ARG A 127 4.57 -7.58 22.33
CA ARG A 127 4.90 -8.02 20.97
C ARG A 127 6.13 -7.28 20.50
N HIS A 128 7.08 -8.00 19.92
CA HIS A 128 8.32 -7.45 19.41
C HIS A 128 8.55 -7.98 18.00
N THR A 129 8.65 -7.05 17.04
CA THR A 129 8.78 -7.34 15.62
C THR A 129 10.05 -6.71 15.09
N PRO A 130 11.05 -7.50 14.69
CA PRO A 130 12.17 -6.99 13.92
C PRO A 130 11.75 -6.72 12.47
N PHE A 131 12.33 -5.69 11.86
CA PHE A 131 12.18 -5.41 10.43
C PHE A 131 13.53 -4.97 9.84
N VAL A 132 13.60 -5.02 8.52
CA VAL A 132 14.73 -4.50 7.75
C VAL A 132 14.18 -3.50 6.73
N THR A 133 14.79 -2.33 6.68
CA THR A 133 14.50 -1.32 5.65
C THR A 133 15.14 -1.74 4.33
N SER A 134 14.68 -1.14 3.26
CA SER A 134 15.28 -1.31 1.94
C SER A 134 16.76 -0.89 1.85
N ALA A 135 17.24 -0.03 2.76
CA ALA A 135 18.65 0.34 2.90
C ALA A 135 19.48 -0.74 3.63
N GLY A 136 18.86 -1.82 4.09
CA GLY A 136 19.50 -2.82 4.94
C GLY A 136 19.60 -2.40 6.41
N GLN A 137 19.05 -1.24 6.81
CA GLN A 137 19.00 -0.86 8.23
C GLN A 137 18.04 -1.79 8.96
N THR A 138 18.51 -2.35 10.07
CA THR A 138 17.68 -3.15 10.97
C THR A 138 17.02 -2.27 12.01
N GLY A 139 15.80 -2.66 12.39
CA GLY A 139 15.06 -2.03 13.47
C GLY A 139 14.04 -2.96 14.06
N SER A 140 13.34 -2.46 15.06
CA SER A 140 12.29 -3.20 15.77
C SER A 140 11.12 -2.31 16.13
N ILE A 141 9.93 -2.88 16.13
CA ILE A 141 8.72 -2.31 16.71
C ILE A 141 8.34 -3.18 17.89
N THR A 142 8.30 -2.60 19.08
CA THR A 142 7.76 -3.24 20.28
C THR A 142 6.43 -2.61 20.65
N VAL A 143 5.38 -3.41 20.75
CA VAL A 143 4.06 -3.01 21.24
C VAL A 143 3.80 -3.65 22.60
N LEU A 144 3.45 -2.84 23.60
CA LEU A 144 2.93 -3.27 24.90
C LEU A 144 1.45 -2.86 25.00
N ARG A 145 0.58 -3.80 25.35
CA ARG A 145 -0.85 -3.52 25.58
C ARG A 145 -1.23 -3.67 27.03
N THR A 146 -1.96 -2.68 27.52
CA THR A 146 -2.70 -2.71 28.78
C THR A 146 -4.18 -2.40 28.53
N PRO A 147 -5.06 -2.61 29.52
CA PRO A 147 -6.45 -2.20 29.41
C PRO A 147 -6.64 -0.70 29.10
N SER A 148 -5.71 0.16 29.53
CA SER A 148 -5.80 1.62 29.41
C SER A 148 -4.93 2.21 28.28
N ALA A 149 -3.83 1.54 27.91
CA ALA A 149 -2.84 2.07 26.99
C ALA A 149 -2.30 1.04 25.99
N ARG A 150 -1.96 1.55 24.81
CA ARG A 150 -1.12 0.91 23.81
C ARG A 150 0.18 1.69 23.71
N VAL A 151 1.30 1.04 24.01
CA VAL A 151 2.64 1.64 23.99
C VAL A 151 3.41 1.05 22.82
N THR A 152 3.92 1.88 21.93
CA THR A 152 4.71 1.48 20.76
C THR A 152 6.09 2.13 20.84
N LEU A 153 7.13 1.30 21.01
CA LEU A 153 8.52 1.71 20.88
C LEU A 153 9.03 1.29 19.50
N THR A 154 9.56 2.23 18.73
CA THR A 154 10.25 1.96 17.46
C THR A 154 11.74 2.27 17.62
N VAL A 155 12.60 1.30 17.32
CA VAL A 155 14.06 1.44 17.42
C VAL A 155 14.72 1.12 16.08
N PHE A 156 15.79 1.85 15.76
CA PHE A 156 16.68 1.60 14.64
C PHE A 156 18.11 1.52 15.16
N ALA A 157 18.97 0.73 14.51
CA ALA A 157 20.36 0.60 14.93
C ALA A 157 21.11 1.96 14.99
N ASP A 158 20.77 2.89 14.08
CA ASP A 158 21.52 4.14 13.87
C ASP A 158 20.66 5.42 13.93
N GLN A 159 19.47 5.39 14.53
CA GLN A 159 18.59 6.58 14.65
C GLN A 159 18.00 6.73 16.06
N ALA A 160 17.50 7.92 16.34
CA ALA A 160 16.73 8.23 17.55
C ALA A 160 15.50 7.30 17.66
N PRO A 161 15.33 6.58 18.79
CA PRO A 161 14.12 5.80 19.04
C PRO A 161 12.90 6.69 19.19
N HIS A 162 11.73 6.18 18.81
CA HIS A 162 10.46 6.88 18.99
C HIS A 162 9.54 6.07 19.91
N LEU A 163 8.94 6.75 20.90
CA LEU A 163 7.99 6.17 21.84
C LEU A 163 6.63 6.84 21.70
N GLN A 164 5.62 6.03 21.39
CA GLN A 164 4.24 6.44 21.21
C GLN A 164 3.36 5.75 22.28
N VAL A 165 2.54 6.50 23.03
CA VAL A 165 1.61 5.95 24.03
C VAL A 165 0.21 6.46 23.74
N GLU A 166 -0.69 5.55 23.40
CA GLU A 166 -2.03 5.86 22.90
C GLU A 166 -3.09 5.21 23.77
N LYS A 167 -4.24 5.88 23.91
CA LYS A 167 -5.35 5.34 24.70
C LYS A 167 -5.92 4.09 24.04
N THR A 168 -6.13 3.03 24.81
CA THR A 168 -6.71 1.80 24.27
C THR A 168 -8.07 2.10 23.64
N GLY A 169 -8.26 1.66 22.40
CA GLY A 169 -9.48 1.87 21.63
C GLY A 169 -9.45 3.05 20.66
N THR A 170 -8.40 3.89 20.68
CA THR A 170 -8.18 4.88 19.61
C THR A 170 -7.48 4.25 18.41
N ALA A 171 -7.66 4.86 17.24
CA ALA A 171 -6.89 4.47 16.05
C ALA A 171 -5.42 4.85 16.27
N PRO A 172 -4.47 3.93 15.98
CA PRO A 172 -3.05 4.25 16.00
C PRO A 172 -2.70 5.41 15.07
N THR A 173 -1.90 6.33 15.58
CA THR A 173 -1.32 7.43 14.82
C THR A 173 -0.10 6.90 14.04
N PRO A 174 -0.01 7.15 12.72
CA PRO A 174 1.17 6.78 11.95
C PRO A 174 2.42 7.50 12.47
N ILE A 175 3.54 6.78 12.54
CA ILE A 175 4.81 7.31 13.07
C ILE A 175 5.77 7.53 11.90
N THR A 176 6.27 8.75 11.72
CA THR A 176 7.22 9.10 10.65
C THR A 176 8.48 9.74 11.24
N PHE A 177 9.66 9.28 10.82
CA PHE A 177 10.95 9.81 11.27
C PHE A 177 11.96 9.83 10.10
N ARG A 178 13.11 10.47 10.32
CA ARG A 178 14.20 10.49 9.32
C ARG A 178 14.95 9.16 9.36
N GLY A 179 15.40 8.69 8.21
CA GLY A 179 16.18 7.46 8.10
C GLY A 179 16.93 7.37 6.78
N LYS A 180 17.65 6.26 6.59
CA LYS A 180 18.31 5.98 5.32
C LYS A 180 17.42 5.11 4.45
N ILE A 181 17.31 5.47 3.18
CA ILE A 181 16.56 4.73 2.18
C ILE A 181 17.54 4.26 1.11
N GLY A 182 17.48 2.98 0.77
CA GLY A 182 18.32 2.44 -0.30
C GLY A 182 17.84 2.99 -1.64
N ASN A 183 18.74 3.26 -2.59
CA ASN A 183 18.28 3.61 -3.92
C ASN A 183 17.43 2.48 -4.51
N ARG A 184 16.31 2.86 -5.13
CA ARG A 184 15.47 1.93 -5.90
C ARG A 184 16.39 1.30 -6.93
N ARG A 185 16.61 -0.02 -6.90
CA ARG A 185 17.26 -0.68 -8.04
C ARG A 185 16.37 -0.47 -9.26
N THR A 186 16.69 0.55 -10.05
CA THR A 186 16.31 0.66 -11.45
C THR A 186 17.29 -0.21 -12.20
N PRO A 187 16.84 -1.27 -12.90
CA PRO A 187 17.74 -2.13 -13.65
C PRO A 187 18.52 -1.40 -14.76
N ASP A 188 18.13 -0.16 -15.10
CA ASP A 188 18.84 0.71 -16.05
C ASP A 188 20.18 1.26 -15.49
N ASP A 189 20.44 1.25 -14.18
CA ASP A 189 21.70 1.76 -13.58
C ASP A 189 22.78 0.68 -13.44
N ALA A 190 23.08 -0.01 -14.55
CA ALA A 190 24.14 -1.01 -14.59
C ALA A 190 25.57 -0.43 -14.48
N SER A 191 25.73 0.88 -14.28
CA SER A 191 27.03 1.56 -14.25
C SER A 191 27.40 2.29 -12.97
N THR A 192 26.62 2.21 -11.90
CA THR A 192 27.08 2.74 -10.60
C THR A 192 27.44 1.62 -9.64
N THR A 193 28.54 1.84 -8.93
CA THR A 193 28.94 1.15 -7.70
C THR A 193 27.73 0.93 -6.77
N PRO A 194 27.76 0.00 -5.79
CA PRO A 194 26.70 -0.08 -4.79
C PRO A 194 26.54 1.30 -4.11
N ASP A 195 25.54 2.06 -4.55
CA ASP A 195 25.41 3.47 -4.20
C ASP A 195 24.91 3.64 -2.77
N ALA A 196 25.42 4.70 -2.13
CA ALA A 196 25.22 5.01 -0.73
C ALA A 196 23.74 5.25 -0.40
N ALA A 197 23.29 4.75 0.74
CA ALA A 197 21.94 5.01 1.22
C ALA A 197 21.69 6.52 1.40
N GLU A 198 20.57 7.01 0.86
CA GLU A 198 20.20 8.43 0.85
C GLU A 198 19.36 8.78 2.09
N ASP A 199 19.38 10.06 2.48
CA ASP A 199 18.50 10.54 3.55
C ASP A 199 17.05 10.60 3.05
N GLY A 200 16.14 10.03 3.83
CA GLY A 200 14.71 10.05 3.55
C GLY A 200 13.87 9.94 4.82
N PHE A 201 12.61 9.56 4.63
CA PHE A 201 11.66 9.34 5.72
C PHE A 201 11.23 7.89 5.77
N ILE A 202 11.21 7.32 6.98
CA ILE A 202 10.62 6.02 7.22
C ILE A 202 9.35 6.26 8.03
N SER A 203 8.27 5.62 7.62
CA SER A 203 7.00 5.65 8.32
C SER A 203 6.52 4.25 8.68
N VAL A 204 5.74 4.12 9.74
CA VAL A 204 5.05 2.86 10.10
C VAL A 204 3.56 3.06 9.89
N ALA A 205 2.96 2.23 9.04
CA ALA A 205 1.51 2.20 8.83
C ALA A 205 0.95 0.89 9.38
N GLU A 206 0.07 1.03 10.36
CA GLU A 206 -0.60 -0.05 11.08
C GLU A 206 -1.98 -0.31 10.42
N LEU A 207 -2.28 -1.58 10.12
CA LEU A 207 -3.46 -2.03 9.37
C LEU A 207 -4.43 -2.94 10.19
N ASP A 208 -4.29 -3.04 11.51
CA ASP A 208 -5.07 -3.91 12.42
C ASP A 208 -6.57 -3.62 12.36
N PHE A 209 -6.94 -2.40 11.97
CA PHE A 209 -8.34 -2.02 11.76
C PHE A 209 -9.05 -2.87 10.72
N LEU A 210 -8.32 -3.49 9.79
CA LEU A 210 -8.83 -4.42 8.80
C LEU A 210 -9.33 -5.73 9.42
N LEU A 211 -8.94 -6.02 10.66
CA LEU A 211 -9.36 -7.20 11.42
C LEU A 211 -10.30 -6.86 12.59
N ALA A 212 -10.87 -5.64 12.63
CA ALA A 212 -11.74 -5.17 13.70
C ALA A 212 -13.18 -5.74 13.66
N GLY A 213 -13.38 -6.92 13.05
CA GLY A 213 -14.68 -7.57 12.86
C GLY A 213 -15.65 -6.72 12.06
N ASP A 214 -16.92 -6.65 12.49
CA ASP A 214 -17.98 -5.85 11.86
C ASP A 214 -17.61 -4.36 11.69
N ARG A 215 -16.76 -3.81 12.56
CA ARG A 215 -16.33 -2.41 12.47
C ARG A 215 -15.46 -2.13 11.25
N ALA A 216 -14.68 -3.11 10.77
CA ALA A 216 -13.82 -2.93 9.59
C ALA A 216 -14.66 -2.62 8.34
N TRP A 217 -15.83 -3.25 8.22
CA TRP A 217 -16.70 -3.15 7.05
C TRP A 217 -17.62 -1.93 7.07
N LYS A 218 -17.51 -1.09 8.09
CA LYS A 218 -18.19 0.21 8.18
C LYS A 218 -17.28 1.38 7.78
N ILE A 219 -16.01 1.09 7.50
CA ILE A 219 -15.03 2.10 7.12
C ILE A 219 -15.37 2.64 5.75
N GLN A 220 -15.50 3.95 5.66
CA GLN A 220 -15.72 4.70 4.43
C GLN A 220 -14.39 5.30 3.94
N PRO A 221 -14.28 5.71 2.66
CA PRO A 221 -13.08 6.34 2.13
C PRO A 221 -12.58 7.52 2.97
N GLN A 222 -13.50 8.38 3.42
CA GLN A 222 -13.19 9.53 4.27
C GLN A 222 -12.57 9.17 5.64
N ASP A 223 -12.93 8.01 6.20
CA ASP A 223 -12.35 7.53 7.45
C ASP A 223 -10.88 7.16 7.25
N LEU A 224 -10.54 6.63 6.08
CA LEU A 224 -9.17 6.28 5.71
C LEU A 224 -8.31 7.54 5.50
N ASP A 225 -8.86 8.55 4.80
CA ASP A 225 -8.23 9.85 4.62
C ASP A 225 -7.96 10.52 5.97
N GLN A 226 -8.95 10.51 6.87
CA GLN A 226 -8.79 11.06 8.22
C GLN A 226 -7.74 10.31 9.04
N ARG A 227 -7.71 8.98 8.94
CA ARG A 227 -6.78 8.13 9.71
C ARG A 227 -5.32 8.40 9.38
N TYR A 228 -5.01 8.66 8.11
CA TYR A 228 -3.63 8.91 7.65
C TYR A 228 -3.38 10.37 7.29
N ALA A 229 -4.26 11.29 7.73
CA ALA A 229 -4.06 12.72 7.57
C ALA A 229 -2.77 13.15 8.27
N MET A 230 -1.98 13.98 7.59
CA MET A 230 -0.72 14.51 8.12
C MET A 230 -0.71 16.03 8.08
N GLU A 231 -0.26 16.65 9.17
CA GLU A 231 -0.19 18.10 9.24
C GLU A 231 0.73 18.66 8.13
N GLY A 232 0.25 19.67 7.42
CA GLY A 232 1.01 20.33 6.36
C GLY A 232 1.09 19.55 5.05
N ARG A 233 0.30 18.48 4.89
CA ARG A 233 0.19 17.72 3.64
C ARG A 233 -1.26 17.56 3.20
N GLU A 234 -1.51 17.75 1.91
CA GLU A 234 -2.83 17.50 1.31
C GLU A 234 -3.10 16.01 1.09
N LYS A 235 -2.05 15.19 0.90
CA LYS A 235 -2.16 13.75 0.63
C LYS A 235 -1.46 12.92 1.72
N PRO A 236 -2.02 11.76 2.09
CA PRO A 236 -1.40 10.84 3.02
C PRO A 236 -0.05 10.33 2.47
N LEU A 237 0.89 10.05 3.38
CA LEU A 237 2.18 9.45 3.01
C LEU A 237 2.10 7.94 2.74
N HIS A 238 1.06 7.28 3.24
CA HIS A 238 1.04 5.83 3.43
C HIS A 238 0.32 5.08 2.32
N PHE A 239 -0.61 5.75 1.64
CA PHE A 239 -1.43 5.17 0.61
C PHE A 239 -1.79 6.20 -0.45
N GLU A 240 -2.26 5.69 -1.59
CA GLU A 240 -2.81 6.47 -2.69
C GLU A 240 -4.18 5.90 -3.10
N TRP A 241 -5.12 6.79 -3.43
CA TRP A 241 -6.32 6.38 -4.14
C TRP A 241 -5.95 6.08 -5.59
N LEU A 242 -6.36 4.92 -6.11
CA LEU A 242 -6.04 4.49 -7.48
C LEU A 242 -7.01 5.02 -8.53
N ASP A 243 -8.11 5.62 -8.08
CA ASP A 243 -9.09 6.27 -8.93
C ASP A 243 -9.73 7.46 -8.22
N SER A 244 -10.28 8.37 -9.01
CA SER A 244 -10.99 9.57 -8.56
C SER A 244 -12.31 9.29 -7.83
N THR A 245 -12.84 8.06 -7.91
CA THR A 245 -14.04 7.65 -7.16
C THR A 245 -13.71 7.06 -5.79
N HIS A 246 -12.42 7.00 -5.42
CA HIS A 246 -11.91 6.39 -4.20
C HIS A 246 -12.39 4.94 -4.01
N SER A 247 -12.50 4.19 -5.11
CA SER A 247 -12.96 2.78 -5.07
C SER A 247 -11.86 1.81 -4.65
N ARG A 248 -10.59 2.21 -4.74
CA ARG A 248 -9.45 1.42 -4.30
C ARG A 248 -8.33 2.29 -3.70
N ALA A 249 -7.95 2.00 -2.47
CA ALA A 249 -6.74 2.54 -1.85
C ALA A 249 -5.60 1.53 -1.93
N ARG A 250 -4.41 1.99 -2.31
CA ARG A 250 -3.19 1.20 -2.37
C ARG A 250 -2.16 1.71 -1.36
N PHE A 251 -1.78 0.84 -0.44
CA PHE A 251 -0.64 1.02 0.45
C PHE A 251 0.58 0.35 -0.15
N SER A 252 1.67 1.09 -0.29
CA SER A 252 2.95 0.56 -0.79
C SER A 252 4.04 0.83 0.22
N ARG A 253 5.03 -0.06 0.32
CA ARG A 253 6.26 0.23 1.06
C ARG A 253 7.05 1.41 0.55
N ARG A 254 6.85 1.83 -0.71
CA ARG A 254 7.59 2.96 -1.30
C ARG A 254 6.67 3.83 -2.15
N PRO A 255 5.79 4.62 -1.49
CA PRO A 255 4.86 5.50 -2.20
C PRO A 255 5.57 6.69 -2.85
N PHE A 256 6.75 7.08 -2.35
CA PHE A 256 7.59 8.14 -2.91
C PHE A 256 9.06 7.71 -2.95
N SER A 257 9.89 8.36 -3.77
CA SER A 257 11.31 8.02 -3.89
C SER A 257 12.09 8.19 -2.59
N ASN A 258 11.69 9.13 -1.75
CA ASN A 258 12.32 9.48 -0.47
C ASN A 258 11.50 9.05 0.76
N VAL A 259 10.54 8.13 0.58
CA VAL A 259 9.70 7.61 1.68
C VAL A 259 9.67 6.09 1.61
N GLU A 260 9.98 5.46 2.74
CA GLU A 260 9.72 4.04 2.97
C GLU A 260 8.64 3.89 4.03
N VAL A 261 7.68 3.00 3.81
CA VAL A 261 6.59 2.70 4.74
C VAL A 261 6.68 1.24 5.16
N ILE A 262 6.68 0.99 6.46
CA ILE A 262 6.60 -0.35 7.03
C ILE A 262 5.12 -0.64 7.26
N LEU A 263 4.53 -1.45 6.38
CA LEU A 263 3.13 -1.87 6.50
C LEU A 263 3.04 -3.03 7.50
N THR A 264 2.28 -2.84 8.56
CA THR A 264 2.13 -3.82 9.64
C THR A 264 0.70 -4.24 9.83
N LEU A 265 0.50 -5.51 10.17
CA LEU A 265 -0.77 -6.11 10.55
C LEU A 265 -0.54 -7.06 11.72
N CYS A 266 -1.59 -7.27 12.51
CA CYS A 266 -1.60 -8.03 13.74
C CYS A 266 -0.51 -7.56 14.70
N GLU A 267 -0.53 -6.27 15.03
CA GLU A 267 0.38 -5.65 15.99
C GLU A 267 1.86 -5.76 15.59
N GLY A 268 2.12 -5.64 14.28
CA GLY A 268 3.46 -5.81 13.74
C GLY A 268 3.87 -7.26 13.48
N GLN A 269 3.11 -8.28 13.87
CA GLN A 269 3.55 -9.66 13.64
C GLN A 269 3.60 -10.04 12.15
N ILE A 270 2.82 -9.35 11.32
CA ILE A 270 2.81 -9.50 9.88
C ILE A 270 3.29 -8.19 9.28
N VAL A 271 4.36 -8.26 8.47
CA VAL A 271 4.86 -7.13 7.68
C VAL A 271 4.49 -7.39 6.24
N ALA A 272 3.90 -6.41 5.55
CA ALA A 272 3.47 -6.51 4.17
C ALA A 272 4.32 -5.64 3.22
N GLU A 273 4.40 -6.08 1.97
CA GLU A 273 4.98 -5.33 0.84
C GLU A 273 3.98 -4.33 0.24
N GLU A 274 2.71 -4.74 0.17
CA GLU A 274 1.62 -3.96 -0.40
C GLU A 274 0.29 -4.36 0.25
N ALA A 275 -0.64 -3.42 0.36
CA ALA A 275 -2.03 -3.71 0.67
C ALA A 275 -2.98 -2.92 -0.24
N ASN A 276 -3.92 -3.60 -0.88
CA ASN A 276 -5.00 -3.00 -1.65
C ASN A 276 -6.30 -3.13 -0.87
N LEU A 277 -6.99 -2.02 -0.64
CA LEU A 277 -8.28 -1.92 0.05
C LEU A 277 -9.33 -1.50 -0.98
N ASP A 278 -10.28 -2.39 -1.26
CA ASP A 278 -11.39 -2.17 -2.19
C ASP A 278 -12.64 -1.70 -1.45
N PHE A 279 -13.22 -0.62 -1.94
CA PHE A 279 -14.46 -0.04 -1.45
C PHE A 279 -15.58 -0.30 -2.44
N GLU A 280 -16.72 -0.77 -1.94
CA GLU A 280 -17.94 -0.96 -2.70
C GLU A 280 -19.12 -0.39 -1.92
N ASN A 281 -20.06 0.27 -2.60
CA ASN A 281 -21.17 0.97 -1.96
C ASN A 281 -20.70 1.90 -0.82
N ASP A 282 -19.59 2.60 -1.04
CA ASP A 282 -18.96 3.54 -0.10
C ASP A 282 -18.42 2.91 1.21
N HIS A 283 -18.26 1.59 1.26
CA HIS A 283 -17.74 0.88 2.42
C HIS A 283 -16.61 -0.07 2.02
N LEU A 284 -15.65 -0.28 2.93
CA LEU A 284 -14.61 -1.27 2.76
C LEU A 284 -15.27 -2.65 2.57
N ALA A 285 -14.94 -3.29 1.45
CA ALA A 285 -15.50 -4.58 1.06
C ALA A 285 -14.46 -5.70 1.16
N ARG A 286 -13.25 -5.41 0.64
CA ARG A 286 -12.20 -6.42 0.46
C ARG A 286 -10.82 -5.80 0.66
N VAL A 287 -9.89 -6.66 1.05
CA VAL A 287 -8.49 -6.33 1.25
C VAL A 287 -7.64 -7.45 0.66
N THR A 288 -6.59 -7.07 -0.07
CA THR A 288 -5.53 -8.00 -0.46
C THR A 288 -4.19 -7.46 0.02
N LEU A 289 -3.49 -8.23 0.88
CA LEU A 289 -2.14 -7.94 1.33
C LEU A 289 -1.14 -8.88 0.65
N SER A 290 -0.11 -8.33 0.02
CA SER A 290 1.09 -9.08 -0.37
C SER A 290 2.06 -9.08 0.82
N VAL A 291 2.14 -10.19 1.56
CA VAL A 291 3.05 -10.33 2.70
C VAL A 291 4.48 -10.59 2.23
N PHE A 292 4.61 -11.40 1.18
CA PHE A 292 5.89 -11.67 0.53
C PHE A 292 5.61 -11.90 -0.95
N ASN A 293 6.45 -11.34 -1.82
CA ASN A 293 6.55 -11.82 -3.18
C ASN A 293 7.99 -11.62 -3.67
N VAL A 294 8.50 -12.56 -4.45
CA VAL A 294 9.90 -12.55 -4.89
C VAL A 294 10.26 -11.34 -5.77
N GLY A 295 9.26 -10.72 -6.42
CA GLY A 295 9.47 -9.53 -7.25
C GLY A 295 9.86 -8.30 -6.45
N ASP A 296 9.22 -8.11 -5.30
CA ASP A 296 9.41 -6.93 -4.44
C ASP A 296 10.37 -7.22 -3.28
N SER A 297 10.26 -8.40 -2.67
CA SER A 297 11.05 -8.81 -1.50
C SER A 297 12.42 -9.42 -1.86
N GLY A 298 12.62 -9.83 -3.11
CA GLY A 298 13.78 -10.63 -3.52
C GLY A 298 13.72 -12.08 -3.07
N GLU A 299 14.82 -12.83 -3.29
CA GLU A 299 14.89 -14.25 -2.92
C GLU A 299 15.13 -14.45 -1.41
N ILE A 300 14.39 -15.37 -0.81
CA ILE A 300 14.56 -15.79 0.58
C ILE A 300 14.76 -17.29 0.68
N SER A 301 15.30 -17.74 1.81
CA SER A 301 15.45 -19.17 2.09
C SER A 301 14.10 -19.83 2.40
N THR A 302 13.97 -21.12 2.09
CA THR A 302 12.76 -21.90 2.42
C THR A 302 12.40 -21.84 3.91
N PRO A 303 13.35 -21.97 4.88
CA PRO A 303 13.01 -21.82 6.29
C PRO A 303 12.45 -20.44 6.67
N ALA A 304 12.95 -19.36 6.06
CA ALA A 304 12.43 -18.01 6.28
C ALA A 304 11.00 -17.88 5.73
N PHE A 305 10.75 -18.41 4.54
CA PHE A 305 9.41 -18.43 3.92
C PHE A 305 8.39 -19.21 4.75
N GLU A 306 8.75 -20.42 5.20
CA GLU A 306 7.89 -21.20 6.09
C GLU A 306 7.63 -20.49 7.42
N GLN A 307 8.60 -19.71 7.93
CA GLN A 307 8.41 -18.92 9.13
C GLN A 307 7.38 -17.81 8.93
N ILE A 308 7.38 -17.15 7.76
CA ILE A 308 6.34 -16.18 7.39
C ILE A 308 4.96 -16.86 7.38
N ILE A 309 4.83 -18.02 6.73
CA ILE A 309 3.58 -18.79 6.65
C ILE A 309 3.08 -19.17 8.05
N ARG A 310 3.95 -19.74 8.90
CA ARG A 310 3.60 -20.12 10.28
C ARG A 310 3.17 -18.91 11.10
N THR A 311 3.88 -17.79 10.96
CA THR A 311 3.57 -16.55 11.69
C THR A 311 2.22 -16.02 11.26
N CYS A 312 1.96 -15.89 9.96
CA CYS A 312 0.66 -15.43 9.44
C CYS A 312 -0.48 -16.34 9.90
N GLY A 313 -0.35 -17.66 9.72
CA GLY A 313 -1.40 -18.61 10.08
C GLY A 313 -1.72 -18.65 11.57
N ARG A 314 -0.70 -18.67 12.44
CA ARG A 314 -0.89 -18.62 13.89
C ARG A 314 -1.58 -17.33 14.31
N THR A 315 -1.12 -16.21 13.78
CA THR A 315 -1.57 -14.89 14.21
C THR A 315 -3.00 -14.60 13.75
N LEU A 316 -3.33 -14.92 12.49
CA LEU A 316 -4.70 -14.81 11.99
C LEU A 316 -5.65 -15.70 12.80
N GLY A 317 -5.24 -16.93 13.16
CA GLY A 317 -6.03 -17.81 14.02
C GLY A 317 -6.28 -17.24 15.41
N GLN A 318 -5.27 -16.59 16.01
CA GLN A 318 -5.40 -15.93 17.31
C GLN A 318 -6.35 -14.73 17.25
N VAL A 319 -6.16 -13.85 16.27
CA VAL A 319 -6.96 -12.61 16.13
C VAL A 319 -8.42 -12.93 15.78
N LEU A 320 -8.66 -13.87 14.88
CA LEU A 320 -10.01 -14.22 14.44
C LEU A 320 -10.73 -15.18 15.40
N GLY A 321 -10.01 -15.79 16.34
CA GLY A 321 -10.58 -16.67 17.37
C GLY A 321 -11.21 -17.95 16.82
N VAL A 322 -10.89 -18.36 15.59
CA VAL A 322 -11.43 -19.55 14.92
C VAL A 322 -10.33 -20.40 14.30
N SER A 323 -10.56 -21.71 14.21
CA SER A 323 -9.63 -22.62 13.54
C SER A 323 -9.70 -22.49 12.02
N PRO A 324 -8.55 -22.53 11.30
CA PRO A 324 -8.55 -22.49 9.85
C PRO A 324 -9.08 -23.78 9.23
N LYS A 325 -9.57 -23.67 8.00
CA LYS A 325 -9.79 -24.79 7.09
C LYS A 325 -8.79 -24.72 5.94
N GLU A 326 -8.09 -25.82 5.69
CA GLU A 326 -7.18 -25.91 4.55
C GLU A 326 -7.95 -25.83 3.22
N GLN A 327 -7.41 -25.07 2.29
CA GLN A 327 -7.88 -24.87 0.93
C GLN A 327 -6.71 -25.21 0.00
N ARG A 328 -6.86 -26.22 -0.86
CA ARG A 328 -5.86 -26.53 -1.89
C ARG A 328 -6.44 -26.22 -3.25
N GLN A 329 -5.76 -25.36 -3.98
CA GLN A 329 -6.04 -25.13 -5.39
C GLN A 329 -4.97 -25.84 -6.22
N GLN A 330 -5.40 -26.74 -7.09
CA GLN A 330 -4.47 -27.39 -8.02
C GLN A 330 -3.88 -26.33 -8.96
N GLY A 331 -2.57 -26.43 -9.20
CA GLY A 331 -1.87 -25.56 -10.14
C GLY A 331 -2.40 -25.71 -11.57
N ARG A 332 -2.21 -24.68 -12.38
CA ARG A 332 -2.53 -24.69 -13.81
C ARG A 332 -1.24 -24.46 -14.60
N GLY A 333 -0.74 -25.51 -15.25
CA GLY A 333 0.50 -25.44 -16.07
C GLY A 333 1.75 -25.07 -15.25
N PRO A 334 2.51 -24.01 -15.61
CA PRO A 334 3.71 -23.55 -14.90
C PRO A 334 3.40 -22.76 -13.62
N VAL A 335 2.12 -22.49 -13.32
CA VAL A 335 1.68 -21.86 -12.08
C VAL A 335 1.64 -22.93 -10.99
N ALA A 336 2.40 -22.73 -9.92
CA ALA A 336 2.42 -23.62 -8.77
C ALA A 336 0.99 -23.84 -8.23
N ALA A 337 0.75 -25.06 -7.71
CA ALA A 337 -0.43 -25.26 -6.86
C ALA A 337 -0.39 -24.27 -5.71
N THR A 338 -1.55 -23.80 -5.27
CA THR A 338 -1.64 -22.88 -4.13
C THR A 338 -2.17 -23.65 -2.94
N VAL A 339 -1.47 -23.52 -1.81
CA VAL A 339 -1.97 -23.98 -0.51
C VAL A 339 -2.47 -22.75 0.22
N GLY A 340 -3.64 -22.87 0.84
CA GLY A 340 -4.22 -21.80 1.62
C GLY A 340 -4.94 -22.30 2.87
N TRP A 341 -5.18 -21.37 3.77
CA TRP A 341 -5.91 -21.59 5.02
C TRP A 341 -6.95 -20.48 5.13
N ALA A 342 -8.21 -20.87 5.30
CA ALA A 342 -9.33 -19.96 5.40
C ALA A 342 -9.91 -19.94 6.81
N TRP A 343 -10.11 -18.73 7.32
CA TRP A 343 -10.84 -18.44 8.55
C TRP A 343 -12.16 -17.77 8.19
N ALA A 344 -13.23 -18.16 8.87
CA ALA A 344 -14.54 -17.58 8.68
C ALA A 344 -15.17 -17.28 10.04
N THR A 345 -15.45 -16.01 10.26
CA THR A 345 -16.27 -15.50 11.37
C THR A 345 -17.63 -15.05 10.80
N PRO A 346 -18.61 -14.67 11.64
CA PRO A 346 -19.89 -14.17 11.13
C PRO A 346 -19.79 -12.94 10.21
N HIS A 347 -18.77 -12.09 10.41
CA HIS A 347 -18.62 -10.82 9.69
C HIS A 347 -17.40 -10.78 8.76
N THR A 348 -16.35 -11.55 9.06
CA THR A 348 -15.05 -11.44 8.39
C THR A 348 -14.61 -12.81 7.87
N LEU A 349 -14.20 -12.84 6.62
CA LEU A 349 -13.51 -13.95 5.98
C LEU A 349 -12.04 -13.57 5.79
N ALA A 350 -11.11 -14.48 6.11
CA ALA A 350 -9.68 -14.28 5.87
C ALA A 350 -9.05 -15.53 5.24
N LEU A 351 -8.25 -15.36 4.20
CA LEU A 351 -7.61 -16.44 3.45
C LEU A 351 -6.13 -16.10 3.28
N MET A 352 -5.26 -16.91 3.85
CA MET A 352 -3.83 -16.86 3.57
C MET A 352 -3.52 -17.88 2.48
N GLU A 353 -2.79 -17.47 1.44
CA GLU A 353 -2.37 -18.30 0.30
C GLU A 353 -0.86 -18.19 0.08
N HIS A 354 -0.24 -19.29 -0.31
CA HIS A 354 1.16 -19.31 -0.77
C HIS A 354 1.36 -20.38 -1.85
N ASN A 355 2.46 -20.28 -2.60
CA ASN A 355 2.83 -21.31 -3.56
C ASN A 355 3.21 -22.63 -2.87
N ASP A 356 2.70 -23.75 -3.39
CA ASP A 356 3.00 -25.09 -2.88
C ASP A 356 4.45 -25.45 -3.23
N LEU A 357 5.30 -25.48 -2.21
CA LEU A 357 6.72 -25.85 -2.36
C LEU A 357 6.90 -27.30 -2.86
N ASN A 358 5.89 -28.15 -2.75
CA ASN A 358 5.94 -29.53 -3.22
C ASN A 358 5.42 -29.70 -4.66
N ALA A 359 4.93 -28.64 -5.30
CA ALA A 359 4.40 -28.70 -6.65
C ALA A 359 5.53 -28.95 -7.67
N LYS A 360 5.42 -30.05 -8.44
CA LYS A 360 6.46 -30.51 -9.38
C LYS A 360 6.57 -29.73 -10.71
N ASN A 361 5.81 -28.64 -10.89
CA ASN A 361 5.66 -27.94 -12.18
C ASN A 361 5.82 -26.42 -12.09
N THR A 362 7.04 -25.93 -11.85
CA THR A 362 7.37 -24.51 -12.04
C THR A 362 8.58 -24.41 -12.95
N GLY A 363 8.60 -23.43 -13.87
CA GLY A 363 9.77 -23.13 -14.71
C GLY A 363 10.97 -22.58 -13.92
N ARG A 364 10.78 -22.31 -12.61
CA ARG A 364 11.81 -22.07 -11.60
C ARG A 364 12.06 -23.37 -10.82
N ARG A 365 13.24 -23.55 -10.21
CA ARG A 365 13.58 -24.75 -9.40
C ARG A 365 12.37 -25.15 -8.52
N THR A 366 11.89 -26.39 -8.67
CA THR A 366 10.85 -26.97 -7.82
C THR A 366 11.14 -26.67 -6.34
N GLY A 367 10.17 -26.08 -5.63
CA GLY A 367 10.29 -25.78 -4.20
C GLY A 367 10.91 -24.43 -3.82
N SER A 368 11.02 -23.49 -4.77
CA SER A 368 11.41 -22.11 -4.45
C SER A 368 10.24 -21.31 -3.84
N PRO A 369 10.47 -20.50 -2.78
CA PRO A 369 9.54 -19.48 -2.32
C PRO A 369 9.16 -18.48 -3.42
N GLU A 370 7.87 -18.20 -3.59
CA GLU A 370 7.40 -17.25 -4.60
C GLU A 370 6.53 -16.14 -4.02
N PHE A 371 5.49 -16.50 -3.24
CA PHE A 371 4.59 -15.51 -2.64
C PHE A 371 3.91 -16.02 -1.36
N VAL A 372 3.56 -15.08 -0.48
CA VAL A 372 2.57 -15.22 0.60
C VAL A 372 1.60 -14.05 0.49
N ARG A 373 0.31 -14.34 0.41
CA ARG A 373 -0.76 -13.35 0.26
C ARG A 373 -1.84 -13.59 1.31
N ILE A 374 -2.43 -12.51 1.82
CA ILE A 374 -3.60 -12.55 2.70
C ILE A 374 -4.74 -11.81 2.00
N LYS A 375 -5.91 -12.43 1.92
CA LYS A 375 -7.16 -11.80 1.50
C LYS A 375 -8.08 -11.68 2.71
N ILE A 376 -8.70 -10.53 2.90
CA ILE A 376 -9.70 -10.29 3.95
C ILE A 376 -10.93 -9.71 3.27
N ALA A 377 -12.13 -10.16 3.63
CA ALA A 377 -13.36 -9.64 3.06
C ALA A 377 -14.51 -9.69 4.07
N SER A 378 -15.50 -8.81 3.88
CA SER A 378 -16.79 -8.96 4.56
C SER A 378 -17.40 -10.31 4.19
N ALA A 379 -18.12 -10.92 5.13
CA ALA A 379 -18.81 -12.20 4.92
C ALA A 379 -19.84 -12.15 3.78
N GLU A 380 -20.31 -10.95 3.41
CA GLU A 380 -21.20 -10.71 2.27
C GLU A 380 -20.50 -11.01 0.91
N TYR A 381 -19.18 -10.90 0.87
CA TYR A 381 -18.35 -11.12 -0.32
C TYR A 381 -17.80 -12.54 -0.43
N LYS A 382 -18.49 -13.52 0.17
CA LYS A 382 -18.06 -14.92 0.20
C LYS A 382 -17.77 -15.52 -1.18
N ASP A 383 -18.57 -15.16 -2.18
CA ASP A 383 -18.42 -15.66 -3.56
C ASP A 383 -17.07 -15.22 -4.15
N TRP A 384 -16.72 -13.94 -3.98
CA TRP A 384 -15.39 -13.41 -4.34
C TRP A 384 -14.28 -14.08 -3.53
N PHE A 385 -14.48 -14.17 -2.20
CA PHE A 385 -13.48 -14.66 -1.25
C PHE A 385 -13.08 -16.12 -1.48
N LEU A 386 -14.04 -17.00 -1.81
CA LEU A 386 -13.77 -18.42 -2.07
C LEU A 386 -13.49 -18.70 -3.56
N GLY A 387 -13.57 -17.70 -4.44
CA GLY A 387 -13.57 -17.90 -5.88
C GLY A 387 -14.69 -18.84 -6.34
N ILE A 388 -15.80 -18.89 -5.60
CA ILE A 388 -16.92 -19.82 -5.82
C ILE A 388 -17.89 -19.21 -6.82
N LYS A 389 -18.13 -19.94 -7.90
CA LYS A 389 -19.24 -19.70 -8.83
C LYS A 389 -20.56 -20.07 -8.17
N ARG A 390 -21.61 -19.24 -8.33
CA ARG A 390 -22.96 -19.61 -7.89
C ARG A 390 -23.44 -20.83 -8.69
N VAL A 391 -24.14 -21.75 -8.03
CA VAL A 391 -24.69 -22.95 -8.67
C VAL A 391 -25.68 -22.51 -9.76
N GLY A 392 -25.37 -22.83 -11.03
CA GLY A 392 -26.20 -22.47 -12.19
C GLY A 392 -25.55 -21.50 -13.18
N GLU A 393 -24.42 -20.87 -12.83
CA GLU A 393 -23.65 -20.05 -13.77
C GLU A 393 -22.72 -20.92 -14.63
N THR A 394 -22.68 -20.63 -15.94
CA THR A 394 -21.84 -21.33 -16.93
C THR A 394 -20.35 -21.29 -16.58
N SER A 395 -19.53 -22.10 -17.26
CA SER A 395 -18.06 -22.13 -17.11
C SER A 395 -17.35 -20.78 -17.38
N THR A 396 -18.12 -19.74 -17.71
CA THR A 396 -17.80 -18.38 -18.10
C THR A 396 -17.95 -17.46 -16.89
N THR A 397 -16.93 -16.67 -16.56
CA THR A 397 -16.98 -15.81 -15.37
C THR A 397 -17.75 -14.50 -15.60
N VAL A 398 -18.04 -14.18 -16.86
CA VAL A 398 -18.87 -13.07 -17.35
C VAL A 398 -19.68 -13.55 -18.55
N SER A 399 -20.80 -12.89 -18.86
CA SER A 399 -21.61 -13.13 -20.08
C SER A 399 -21.42 -12.01 -21.10
N ARG A 400 -21.63 -12.29 -22.38
CA ARG A 400 -21.58 -11.28 -23.46
C ARG A 400 -22.52 -10.11 -23.21
N ALA A 401 -23.75 -10.40 -22.76
CA ALA A 401 -24.72 -9.36 -22.41
C ALA A 401 -24.21 -8.51 -21.24
N GLY A 402 -23.60 -9.15 -20.22
CA GLY A 402 -22.99 -8.44 -19.09
C GLY A 402 -21.84 -7.52 -19.52
N LEU A 403 -21.00 -7.95 -20.46
CA LEU A 403 -19.92 -7.12 -21.00
C LEU A 403 -20.46 -5.92 -21.77
N VAL A 404 -21.47 -6.13 -22.63
CA VAL A 404 -22.12 -5.03 -23.38
C VAL A 404 -22.75 -4.01 -22.44
N ASN A 405 -23.28 -4.43 -21.29
CA ASN A 405 -23.85 -3.50 -20.30
C ASN A 405 -22.82 -2.55 -19.67
N ASN A 406 -21.52 -2.87 -19.76
CA ASN A 406 -20.47 -1.96 -19.31
C ASN A 406 -20.15 -0.86 -20.34
N VAL A 407 -20.69 -0.95 -21.56
CA VAL A 407 -20.47 0.06 -22.62
C VAL A 407 -21.43 1.23 -22.39
N GLN A 408 -20.86 2.42 -22.22
CA GLN A 408 -21.59 3.66 -22.07
C GLN A 408 -21.39 4.57 -23.28
N HIS A 409 -22.48 5.20 -23.70
CA HIS A 409 -22.50 6.23 -24.73
C HIS A 409 -22.71 7.59 -24.06
N GLU A 410 -21.68 8.42 -24.06
CA GLU A 410 -21.71 9.73 -23.42
C GLU A 410 -22.23 10.81 -24.38
N ALA A 411 -22.75 11.91 -23.82
CA ALA A 411 -23.32 13.01 -24.61
C ALA A 411 -22.30 13.72 -25.53
N ASN A 412 -21.00 13.65 -25.21
CA ASN A 412 -19.91 14.20 -26.02
C ASN A 412 -19.54 13.30 -27.23
N GLY A 413 -20.19 12.15 -27.39
CA GLY A 413 -19.94 11.17 -28.45
C GLY A 413 -18.91 10.10 -28.09
N ASP A 414 -18.42 10.05 -26.85
CA ASP A 414 -17.57 8.96 -26.39
C ASP A 414 -18.38 7.66 -26.28
N VAL A 415 -17.79 6.57 -26.75
CA VAL A 415 -18.23 5.21 -26.48
C VAL A 415 -17.14 4.55 -25.64
N VAL A 416 -17.43 4.24 -24.38
CA VAL A 416 -16.43 3.82 -23.39
C VAL A 416 -16.91 2.62 -22.59
N ILE A 417 -16.01 1.67 -22.36
CA ILE A 417 -16.21 0.59 -21.40
C ILE A 417 -15.93 1.15 -20.01
N THR A 418 -16.92 1.07 -19.14
CA THR A 418 -16.83 1.43 -17.72
C THR A 418 -16.52 0.21 -16.86
N ASN A 419 -16.22 0.43 -15.58
CA ASN A 419 -15.90 -0.63 -14.61
C ASN A 419 -14.63 -1.43 -14.90
N VAL A 420 -13.69 -0.89 -15.69
CA VAL A 420 -12.34 -1.48 -15.80
C VAL A 420 -11.54 -1.07 -14.55
N PRO A 421 -11.20 -2.01 -13.66
CA PRO A 421 -10.58 -1.68 -12.38
C PRO A 421 -9.18 -1.09 -12.57
N MET A 422 -8.78 -0.23 -11.64
CA MET A 422 -7.43 0.32 -11.60
C MET A 422 -6.50 -0.62 -10.83
N VAL A 423 -5.35 -0.89 -11.44
CA VAL A 423 -4.22 -1.61 -10.84
C VAL A 423 -3.00 -0.76 -11.13
N ASP A 424 -2.27 -0.38 -10.09
CA ASP A 424 -1.00 0.29 -10.24
C ASP A 424 0.09 -0.74 -10.55
N GLN A 425 0.83 -0.51 -11.62
CA GLN A 425 1.89 -1.43 -12.05
C GLN A 425 3.11 -1.43 -11.12
N GLY A 426 3.25 -0.47 -10.20
CA GLY A 426 4.46 -0.30 -9.42
C GLY A 426 5.68 0.03 -10.30
N PRO A 427 6.86 -0.59 -10.07
CA PRO A 427 8.07 -0.28 -10.83
C PRO A 427 7.98 -0.59 -12.34
N LYS A 428 8.94 -0.03 -13.10
CA LYS A 428 9.07 -0.24 -14.55
C LYS A 428 9.13 -1.75 -14.87
N GLY A 429 8.44 -2.16 -15.94
CA GLY A 429 8.40 -3.55 -16.43
C GLY A 429 7.10 -4.32 -16.15
N TYR A 430 6.22 -3.80 -15.28
CA TYR A 430 4.96 -4.47 -14.92
C TYR A 430 3.75 -4.06 -15.77
N CYS A 431 3.89 -3.13 -16.72
CA CYS A 431 2.77 -2.62 -17.52
C CYS A 431 1.97 -3.71 -18.25
N VAL A 432 2.62 -4.77 -18.72
CA VAL A 432 1.96 -5.92 -19.35
C VAL A 432 1.11 -6.69 -18.35
N VAL A 433 1.70 -7.05 -17.20
CA VAL A 433 1.03 -7.88 -16.18
C VAL A 433 -0.05 -7.11 -15.43
N ALA A 434 0.16 -5.82 -15.18
CA ALA A 434 -0.85 -4.91 -14.63
C ALA A 434 -2.04 -4.77 -15.59
N SER A 435 -1.80 -4.50 -16.88
CA SER A 435 -2.88 -4.43 -17.88
C SER A 435 -3.64 -5.75 -18.00
N CYS A 436 -2.95 -6.89 -17.91
CA CYS A 436 -3.59 -8.20 -17.89
C CYS A 436 -4.41 -8.43 -16.61
N GLN A 437 -3.91 -8.05 -15.43
CA GLN A 437 -4.66 -8.14 -14.18
C GLN A 437 -5.94 -7.29 -14.24
N ARG A 438 -5.87 -6.05 -14.73
CA ARG A 438 -7.04 -5.19 -14.90
C ARG A 438 -8.12 -5.86 -15.77
N LEU A 439 -7.70 -6.47 -16.86
CA LEU A 439 -8.59 -7.20 -17.76
C LEU A 439 -9.16 -8.47 -17.10
N PHE A 440 -8.36 -9.17 -16.30
CA PHE A 440 -8.78 -10.34 -15.56
C PHE A 440 -9.79 -10.00 -14.47
N GLU A 441 -9.56 -8.94 -13.70
CA GLU A 441 -10.51 -8.46 -12.70
C GLU A 441 -11.81 -7.98 -13.36
N TYR A 442 -11.74 -7.31 -14.52
CA TYR A 442 -12.90 -6.95 -15.33
C TYR A 442 -13.70 -8.19 -15.79
N TYR A 443 -13.03 -9.32 -16.02
CA TYR A 443 -13.67 -10.61 -16.29
C TYR A 443 -13.89 -11.47 -15.05
N HIS A 444 -13.69 -10.94 -13.85
CA HIS A 444 -13.78 -11.66 -12.56
C HIS A 444 -12.87 -12.91 -12.45
N ILE A 445 -11.77 -12.95 -13.21
CA ILE A 445 -10.73 -13.98 -13.11
C ILE A 445 -9.77 -13.59 -11.98
N ALA A 446 -9.74 -14.37 -10.90
CA ALA A 446 -8.88 -14.13 -9.75
C ALA A 446 -7.41 -14.54 -10.01
N PHE A 447 -6.61 -13.64 -10.56
CA PHE A 447 -5.18 -13.86 -10.80
C PHE A 447 -4.43 -12.52 -10.91
N ASP A 448 -3.42 -12.30 -10.07
CA ASP A 448 -2.76 -10.99 -9.91
C ASP A 448 -1.48 -10.82 -10.75
N GLN A 449 -0.97 -9.59 -10.81
CA GLN A 449 0.21 -9.21 -11.60
C GLN A 449 1.50 -9.90 -11.13
N HIS A 450 1.65 -10.22 -9.84
CA HIS A 450 2.83 -10.91 -9.33
C HIS A 450 2.84 -12.36 -9.79
N GLN A 451 1.67 -13.01 -9.80
CA GLN A 451 1.50 -14.34 -10.35
C GLN A 451 1.64 -14.35 -11.89
N LEU A 452 1.14 -13.31 -12.58
CA LEU A 452 1.29 -13.14 -14.03
C LEU A 452 2.75 -12.91 -14.43
N ALA A 453 3.53 -12.17 -13.65
CA ALA A 453 4.95 -11.93 -13.93
C ALA A 453 5.74 -13.24 -14.07
N GLN A 454 5.39 -14.25 -13.26
CA GLN A 454 6.02 -15.58 -13.36
C GLN A 454 5.63 -16.34 -14.64
N VAL A 455 4.40 -16.16 -15.13
CA VAL A 455 3.91 -16.80 -16.36
C VAL A 455 4.54 -16.18 -17.59
N VAL A 456 4.54 -14.84 -17.64
CA VAL A 456 4.98 -14.07 -18.81
C VAL A 456 6.52 -14.08 -18.90
N GLY A 457 7.22 -14.30 -17.78
CA GLY A 457 8.68 -14.25 -17.72
C GLY A 457 9.20 -12.81 -17.83
N THR A 458 8.35 -11.84 -17.52
CA THR A 458 8.74 -10.43 -17.45
C THR A 458 9.62 -10.24 -16.24
N THR A 459 10.93 -10.12 -16.46
CA THR A 459 11.78 -9.35 -15.55
C THR A 459 11.49 -7.87 -15.76
N ALA A 460 11.90 -7.02 -14.82
CA ALA A 460 11.86 -5.57 -14.99
C ALA A 460 12.64 -5.09 -16.25
N ASP A 461 13.45 -5.98 -16.86
CA ASP A 461 14.30 -5.75 -18.04
C ASP A 461 13.63 -6.09 -19.39
N GLY A 462 12.48 -6.77 -19.38
CA GLY A 462 11.81 -7.24 -20.59
C GLY A 462 11.02 -6.14 -21.31
N GLY A 463 11.64 -5.45 -22.27
CA GLY A 463 10.98 -4.38 -23.03
C GLY A 463 9.64 -4.79 -23.67
N THR A 464 8.65 -3.90 -23.58
CA THR A 464 7.27 -4.07 -24.11
C THR A 464 7.16 -3.87 -25.63
N LEU A 465 8.30 -3.78 -26.32
CA LEU A 465 8.43 -3.54 -27.76
C LEU A 465 9.03 -4.78 -28.43
N GLY A 466 8.27 -5.86 -28.54
CA GLY A 466 8.74 -7.06 -29.24
C GLY A 466 7.88 -8.30 -29.03
N SER A 467 8.33 -9.41 -29.63
CA SER A 467 7.63 -10.71 -29.62
C SER A 467 7.47 -11.33 -28.22
N ALA A 468 8.29 -10.91 -27.25
CA ALA A 468 8.21 -11.38 -25.86
C ALA A 468 6.85 -11.08 -25.21
N THR A 469 6.23 -9.95 -25.55
CA THR A 469 4.88 -9.62 -25.06
C THR A 469 3.84 -10.60 -25.60
N GLU A 470 3.87 -10.89 -26.90
CA GLU A 470 2.94 -11.85 -27.53
C GLU A 470 3.13 -13.26 -26.99
N GLU A 471 4.38 -13.71 -26.82
CA GLU A 471 4.70 -15.02 -26.24
C GLU A 471 4.20 -15.14 -24.79
N GLY A 472 4.31 -14.06 -24.01
CA GLY A 472 3.76 -13.99 -22.67
C GLY A 472 2.23 -14.06 -22.63
N LEU A 473 1.55 -13.33 -23.53
CA LEU A 473 0.08 -13.37 -23.66
C LEU A 473 -0.42 -14.74 -24.16
N ASP A 474 0.32 -15.40 -25.05
CA ASP A 474 0.00 -16.75 -25.52
C ASP A 474 0.13 -17.80 -24.39
N LYS A 475 1.14 -17.65 -23.51
CA LYS A 475 1.24 -18.45 -22.28
C LYS A 475 0.02 -18.22 -21.39
N ILE A 476 -0.36 -16.97 -21.14
CA ILE A 476 -1.58 -16.65 -20.37
C ILE A 476 -2.80 -17.35 -21.00
N ASP A 477 -2.93 -17.33 -22.33
CA ASP A 477 -4.03 -17.98 -23.03
C ASP A 477 -4.20 -19.46 -22.69
N SER A 478 -3.08 -20.17 -22.79
CA SER A 478 -3.03 -21.61 -22.54
C SER A 478 -3.46 -21.98 -21.11
N LEU A 479 -3.19 -21.10 -20.14
CA LEU A 479 -3.38 -21.38 -18.70
C LEU A 479 -4.76 -20.99 -18.19
N PHE A 480 -5.28 -19.85 -18.63
CA PHE A 480 -6.54 -19.30 -18.12
C PHE A 480 -7.74 -19.70 -18.96
N LYS A 481 -7.53 -20.49 -20.03
CA LYS A 481 -8.57 -20.83 -20.99
C LYS A 481 -9.26 -19.57 -21.51
N THR A 482 -8.47 -18.54 -21.80
CA THR A 482 -8.93 -17.37 -22.54
C THR A 482 -8.84 -17.65 -24.05
N ARG A 483 -9.21 -16.67 -24.87
CA ARG A 483 -8.92 -16.59 -26.29
C ARG A 483 -8.10 -15.33 -26.53
N PHE A 484 -6.81 -15.52 -26.69
CA PHE A 484 -5.87 -14.52 -27.17
C PHE A 484 -5.97 -14.40 -28.68
N LYS A 485 -6.06 -13.16 -29.17
CA LYS A 485 -6.04 -12.83 -30.59
C LYS A 485 -5.16 -11.61 -30.80
N SER A 486 -4.14 -11.76 -31.62
CA SER A 486 -3.35 -10.63 -32.11
C SER A 486 -4.08 -9.98 -33.29
N LEU A 487 -4.52 -8.73 -33.10
CA LEU A 487 -5.18 -7.92 -34.13
C LEU A 487 -4.16 -7.15 -34.96
N ILE A 488 -3.14 -6.61 -34.28
CA ILE A 488 -1.93 -6.07 -34.88
C ILE A 488 -0.76 -6.74 -34.17
N SER A 489 -0.01 -7.55 -34.93
CA SER A 489 1.12 -8.30 -34.41
C SER A 489 2.44 -7.62 -34.73
N TYR A 490 3.39 -7.70 -33.81
CA TYR A 490 4.79 -7.36 -34.12
C TYR A 490 5.35 -8.27 -35.23
N ARG A 491 4.94 -9.54 -35.24
CA ARG A 491 5.37 -10.59 -36.18
C ARG A 491 4.61 -10.60 -37.52
N MET A 492 3.76 -9.60 -37.76
CA MET A 492 2.97 -9.53 -39.00
C MET A 492 3.86 -9.42 -40.24
N ASP A 493 3.53 -10.14 -41.30
CA ASP A 493 4.27 -10.06 -42.57
C ASP A 493 4.10 -8.67 -43.22
N SER A 494 5.03 -8.31 -44.12
CA SER A 494 5.04 -6.99 -44.74
C SER A 494 3.77 -6.67 -45.54
N ARG A 495 3.18 -7.67 -46.20
CA ARG A 495 1.99 -7.49 -47.04
C ARG A 495 0.74 -7.23 -46.22
N ASP A 496 0.60 -7.87 -45.07
CA ASP A 496 -0.52 -7.61 -44.16
C ASP A 496 -0.33 -6.30 -43.41
N ARG A 497 0.93 -5.94 -43.07
CA ARG A 497 1.26 -4.66 -42.47
C ARG A 497 1.01 -3.48 -43.43
N GLU A 498 1.28 -3.62 -44.72
CA GLU A 498 0.95 -2.62 -45.76
C GLU A 498 -0.56 -2.35 -45.86
N LYS A 499 -1.41 -3.31 -45.50
CA LYS A 499 -2.86 -3.13 -45.51
C LYS A 499 -3.38 -2.43 -44.25
N LEU A 500 -2.56 -2.27 -43.21
CA LEU A 500 -2.96 -1.55 -41.99
C LEU A 500 -3.00 -0.05 -42.25
N ASN A 501 -4.06 0.59 -41.78
CA ASN A 501 -4.22 2.04 -41.79
C ASN A 501 -5.09 2.46 -40.60
N ALA A 502 -5.20 3.77 -40.38
CA ALA A 502 -5.98 4.32 -39.27
C ALA A 502 -7.46 3.88 -39.29
N ASP A 503 -8.07 3.70 -40.47
CA ASP A 503 -9.47 3.28 -40.58
C ASP A 503 -9.66 1.82 -40.15
N ARG A 504 -8.72 0.92 -40.51
CA ARG A 504 -8.73 -0.47 -40.03
C ARG A 504 -8.46 -0.54 -38.54
N PHE A 505 -7.51 0.23 -38.03
CA PHE A 505 -7.23 0.33 -36.60
C PHE A 505 -8.48 0.77 -35.82
N LYS A 506 -9.11 1.86 -36.27
CA LYS A 506 -10.38 2.35 -35.74
C LYS A 506 -11.47 1.27 -35.77
N LYS A 507 -11.62 0.55 -36.89
CA LYS A 507 -12.60 -0.54 -37.01
C LYS A 507 -12.34 -1.65 -35.98
N MET A 508 -11.08 -2.06 -35.80
CA MET A 508 -10.70 -3.08 -34.80
C MET A 508 -11.06 -2.65 -33.38
N ILE A 509 -10.85 -1.38 -33.05
CA ILE A 509 -11.24 -0.80 -31.76
C ILE A 509 -12.75 -0.87 -31.60
N ARG A 510 -13.52 -0.33 -32.55
CA ARG A 510 -14.99 -0.33 -32.46
C ARG A 510 -15.57 -1.73 -32.30
N ASP A 511 -15.15 -2.66 -33.17
CA ASP A 511 -15.64 -4.04 -33.15
C ASP A 511 -15.43 -4.71 -31.79
N SER A 512 -14.40 -4.30 -31.02
CA SER A 512 -14.12 -4.80 -29.68
C SER A 512 -14.89 -4.04 -28.60
N ILE A 513 -14.82 -2.70 -28.61
CA ILE A 513 -15.42 -1.83 -27.61
C ILE A 513 -16.94 -1.97 -27.59
N ASP A 514 -17.59 -2.06 -28.75
CA ASP A 514 -19.06 -2.21 -28.84
C ASP A 514 -19.54 -3.55 -28.23
N GLN A 515 -18.63 -4.50 -28.01
CA GLN A 515 -18.92 -5.77 -27.34
C GLN A 515 -18.53 -5.78 -25.86
N GLY A 516 -18.08 -4.64 -25.33
CA GLY A 516 -17.61 -4.53 -23.95
C GLY A 516 -16.26 -5.21 -23.72
N ILE A 517 -15.40 -5.31 -24.73
CA ILE A 517 -14.10 -5.99 -24.67
C ILE A 517 -12.96 -4.95 -24.76
N PRO A 518 -12.25 -4.66 -23.67
CA PRO A 518 -11.05 -3.82 -23.70
C PRO A 518 -9.94 -4.49 -24.51
N LEU A 519 -9.08 -3.68 -25.13
CA LEU A 519 -7.94 -4.16 -25.92
C LEU A 519 -6.61 -3.84 -25.21
N LEU A 520 -5.72 -4.82 -25.16
CA LEU A 520 -4.33 -4.62 -24.77
C LEU A 520 -3.60 -3.91 -25.90
N TRP A 521 -2.98 -2.78 -25.60
CA TRP A 521 -2.36 -1.89 -26.59
C TRP A 521 -0.90 -1.64 -26.24
N SER A 522 -0.01 -2.20 -27.06
CA SER A 522 1.44 -1.95 -26.99
C SER A 522 1.78 -0.77 -27.88
N LEU A 523 2.45 0.24 -27.32
CA LEU A 523 2.78 1.49 -28.00
C LEU A 523 4.16 2.05 -27.62
N GLY A 524 4.61 3.03 -28.41
CA GLY A 524 5.74 3.89 -28.07
C GLY A 524 5.26 5.09 -27.25
N LEU A 525 5.58 5.11 -25.97
CA LEU A 525 5.28 6.20 -25.06
C LEU A 525 6.01 7.49 -25.48
N GLY A 526 5.35 8.64 -25.33
CA GLY A 526 5.89 9.95 -25.71
C GLY A 526 5.82 10.27 -27.21
N GLN A 527 5.32 9.36 -28.04
CA GLN A 527 5.20 9.55 -29.50
C GLN A 527 3.89 10.19 -29.95
N MET A 528 2.91 10.34 -29.04
CA MET A 528 1.64 11.00 -29.32
C MET A 528 1.30 11.98 -28.20
N ARG A 529 0.58 13.06 -28.55
CA ARG A 529 -0.02 13.94 -27.56
C ARG A 529 -1.27 13.27 -26.99
N GLU A 530 -1.33 13.17 -25.68
CA GLU A 530 -2.45 12.62 -24.93
C GLU A 530 -3.07 13.65 -23.99
N ASP A 531 -4.34 13.42 -23.66
CA ASP A 531 -5.13 14.25 -22.76
C ASP A 531 -5.80 13.36 -21.70
N PRO A 532 -5.51 13.55 -20.40
CA PRO A 532 -4.50 14.46 -19.85
C PRO A 532 -3.07 14.10 -20.33
N PRO A 533 -2.10 15.03 -20.26
CA PRO A 533 -0.73 14.77 -20.70
C PRO A 533 -0.05 13.66 -19.88
N LEU A 534 1.15 13.24 -20.31
CA LEU A 534 2.00 12.34 -19.54
C LEU A 534 2.35 12.97 -18.16
N PRO A 535 2.60 12.14 -17.13
CA PRO A 535 3.01 12.65 -15.83
C PRO A 535 4.35 13.38 -15.94
N GLN A 536 4.58 14.34 -15.02
CA GLN A 536 5.82 15.13 -14.99
C GLN A 536 7.04 14.32 -14.48
N SER A 537 6.79 13.16 -13.86
CA SER A 537 7.79 12.25 -13.31
C SER A 537 7.43 10.80 -13.65
N GLY A 538 8.43 9.91 -13.66
CA GLY A 538 8.24 8.49 -14.00
C GLY A 538 8.58 8.19 -15.46
N GLN A 539 7.95 7.16 -16.03
CA GLN A 539 8.20 6.78 -17.43
C GLN A 539 7.45 7.75 -18.36
N ILE A 540 8.20 8.47 -19.19
CA ILE A 540 7.64 9.42 -20.17
C ILE A 540 7.95 9.05 -21.63
N SER A 541 8.78 8.01 -21.84
CA SER A 541 9.19 7.52 -23.15
C SER A 541 9.48 6.01 -23.12
N GLY A 542 9.58 5.39 -24.29
CA GLY A 542 9.92 3.97 -24.45
C GLY A 542 8.71 3.06 -24.65
N GLY A 543 8.89 1.75 -24.52
CA GLY A 543 7.83 0.76 -24.67
C GLY A 543 6.82 0.80 -23.53
N HIS A 544 5.53 0.68 -23.85
CA HIS A 544 4.49 0.61 -22.82
C HIS A 544 3.29 -0.26 -23.25
N MET A 545 2.53 -0.75 -22.27
CA MET A 545 1.26 -1.46 -22.47
C MET A 545 0.14 -0.72 -21.74
N ARG A 546 -0.95 -0.46 -22.44
CA ARG A 546 -2.17 0.20 -21.93
C ARG A 546 -3.42 -0.59 -22.31
N LEU A 547 -4.56 -0.19 -21.77
CA LEU A 547 -5.86 -0.68 -22.22
C LEU A 547 -6.56 0.38 -23.09
N ILE A 548 -6.92 0.04 -24.32
CA ILE A 548 -7.93 0.81 -25.06
C ILE A 548 -9.30 0.39 -24.53
N ILE A 549 -10.06 1.38 -24.05
CA ILE A 549 -11.36 1.19 -23.42
C ILE A 549 -12.49 1.92 -24.16
N GLY A 550 -12.18 2.71 -25.18
CA GLY A 550 -13.21 3.44 -25.90
C GLY A 550 -12.73 4.16 -27.15
N TYR A 551 -13.66 4.87 -27.77
CA TYR A 551 -13.41 5.71 -28.94
C TYR A 551 -14.41 6.87 -29.02
N ASN A 552 -14.06 7.91 -29.78
CA ASN A 552 -14.97 8.96 -30.20
C ASN A 552 -14.83 9.18 -31.70
N ASP A 553 -15.91 8.91 -32.44
CA ASP A 553 -15.88 8.98 -33.89
C ASP A 553 -15.93 10.38 -34.45
N ALA A 554 -16.77 11.24 -33.87
CA ALA A 554 -16.93 12.61 -34.32
C ALA A 554 -15.60 13.36 -34.16
N GLN A 555 -14.90 13.12 -33.05
CA GLN A 555 -13.64 13.76 -32.72
C GLN A 555 -12.41 13.01 -33.25
N GLN A 556 -12.59 11.82 -33.86
CA GLN A 556 -11.50 10.94 -34.29
C GLN A 556 -10.49 10.65 -33.16
N ARG A 557 -10.98 10.25 -31.98
CA ARG A 557 -10.14 9.96 -30.81
C ARG A 557 -10.21 8.50 -30.39
N VAL A 558 -9.09 7.97 -29.92
CA VAL A 558 -9.05 6.74 -29.12
C VAL A 558 -9.15 7.13 -27.64
N ILE A 559 -9.86 6.33 -26.85
CA ILE A 559 -9.97 6.48 -25.40
C ILE A 559 -9.31 5.26 -24.76
N PHE A 560 -8.41 5.50 -23.83
CA PHE A 560 -7.58 4.48 -23.22
C PHE A 560 -7.34 4.76 -21.74
N SER A 561 -6.84 3.76 -21.04
CA SER A 561 -6.54 3.79 -19.61
C SER A 561 -5.13 3.30 -19.36
N ASP A 562 -4.41 3.96 -18.45
CA ASP A 562 -3.06 3.59 -18.03
C ASP A 562 -3.07 2.89 -16.66
N SER A 563 -2.04 2.10 -16.35
CA SER A 563 -1.88 1.39 -15.06
C SER A 563 -1.06 2.19 -14.04
N TRP A 564 -1.20 3.51 -14.03
CA TRP A 564 -0.47 4.44 -13.15
C TRP A 564 -1.32 5.04 -12.03
N GLY A 565 -2.46 4.42 -11.72
CA GLY A 565 -3.38 4.90 -10.67
C GLY A 565 -4.17 6.15 -11.07
N ALA A 566 -4.52 6.97 -10.06
CA ALA A 566 -5.50 8.04 -10.19
C ALA A 566 -5.08 9.13 -11.19
N GLY A 567 -6.05 9.63 -11.95
CA GLY A 567 -5.85 10.58 -13.05
C GLY A 567 -5.50 9.94 -14.39
N HIS A 568 -5.32 8.62 -14.43
CA HIS A 568 -4.99 7.85 -15.63
C HIS A 568 -6.09 6.84 -16.04
N GLU A 569 -7.27 6.91 -15.41
CA GLU A 569 -8.40 6.01 -15.64
C GLU A 569 -8.98 6.21 -17.05
N LYS A 570 -9.10 7.46 -17.51
CA LYS A 570 -9.61 7.84 -18.83
C LYS A 570 -8.71 8.89 -19.46
N LYS A 571 -8.00 8.50 -20.51
CA LYS A 571 -7.18 9.36 -21.36
C LYS A 571 -7.64 9.26 -22.80
N SER A 572 -7.30 10.24 -23.62
CA SER A 572 -7.62 10.23 -25.03
C SER A 572 -6.53 10.83 -25.92
N ALA A 573 -6.44 10.36 -27.15
CA ALA A 573 -5.50 10.85 -28.15
C ALA A 573 -6.12 10.81 -29.55
N ASP A 574 -5.54 11.55 -30.50
CA ASP A 574 -5.93 11.48 -31.90
C ASP A 574 -5.75 10.05 -32.45
N MET A 575 -6.75 9.54 -33.17
CA MET A 575 -6.81 8.16 -33.67
C MET A 575 -5.66 7.84 -34.64
N ARG A 576 -5.25 8.79 -35.49
CA ARG A 576 -4.17 8.58 -36.45
C ARG A 576 -2.81 8.60 -35.75
N ALA A 577 -2.62 9.50 -34.79
CA ALA A 577 -1.42 9.54 -33.96
C ALA A 577 -1.28 8.26 -33.12
N ALA A 578 -2.37 7.78 -32.52
CA ALA A 578 -2.39 6.52 -31.78
C ALA A 578 -2.06 5.32 -32.68
N PHE A 579 -2.59 5.26 -33.89
CA PHE A 579 -2.19 4.24 -34.86
C PHE A 579 -0.70 4.31 -35.18
N ALA A 580 -0.15 5.52 -35.38
CA ALA A 580 1.26 5.71 -35.74
C ALA A 580 2.25 5.25 -34.65
N CYS A 581 1.88 5.32 -33.37
CA CYS A 581 2.71 4.84 -32.26
C CYS A 581 2.41 3.39 -31.83
N THR A 582 1.45 2.71 -32.49
CA THR A 582 1.05 1.34 -32.15
C THR A 582 2.10 0.32 -32.60
N HIS A 583 2.59 -0.47 -31.66
CA HIS A 583 3.47 -1.61 -31.92
C HIS A 583 2.71 -2.94 -31.95
N GLY A 584 1.63 -3.04 -31.17
CA GLY A 584 0.72 -4.18 -31.20
C GLY A 584 -0.64 -3.89 -30.57
N LEU A 585 -1.64 -4.65 -31.00
CA LEU A 585 -3.02 -4.55 -30.54
C LEU A 585 -3.58 -5.96 -30.34
N TYR A 586 -4.05 -6.26 -29.14
CA TYR A 586 -4.41 -7.61 -28.76
C TYR A 586 -5.75 -7.66 -28.02
N SER A 587 -6.50 -8.71 -28.29
CA SER A 587 -7.69 -9.07 -27.56
C SER A 587 -7.40 -10.30 -26.71
N LEU A 588 -7.80 -10.26 -25.45
CA LEU A 588 -7.80 -11.41 -24.55
C LEU A 588 -9.21 -11.52 -23.97
N THR A 589 -9.89 -12.64 -24.21
CA THR A 589 -11.31 -12.80 -23.84
C THR A 589 -11.56 -14.16 -23.18
N PRO A 590 -12.58 -14.35 -22.34
CA PRO A 590 -12.92 -15.68 -21.82
C PRO A 590 -13.26 -16.66 -22.97
N ARG A 591 -12.94 -17.97 -22.86
CA ARG A 591 -13.27 -18.95 -23.94
C ARG A 591 -14.74 -19.14 -24.23
N SER A 592 -15.56 -18.79 -23.28
CA SER A 592 -17.00 -18.85 -23.37
C SER A 592 -17.50 -17.63 -22.61
N TYR A 593 -18.35 -16.82 -23.25
CA TYR A 593 -19.14 -15.73 -22.69
C TYR A 593 -20.28 -15.41 -23.66
#